data_AF-A0A841Y8D1-F1
#
_entry.id   AF-A0A841Y8D1-F1
#
_cell.length_a   1.000
_cell.length_b   1.000
_cell.length_c   1.000
_cell.angle_alpha   90.00
_cell.angle_beta   90.00
_cell.angle_gamma   90.00
#
_symmetry.space_group_name_H-M   'P 1'
#
loop_
_entity.id
_entity.type
_entity.pdbx_description
1 polymer ?
#
loop_
_entity_poly.entity_id
_entity_poly.type
_entity_poly.pdbx_seq_one_letter_code
_entity_poly.pdbx_strand_id
1 'polypeptide(L)'
;MAKINVNREIMMNHAADLSSSVQGMAYHPMKNGNMSYTQSHSILQYRACLLELLDGVEIFESVVSEDAKRIKQIGEAYAQKDREVGQKLQLEVR
;
A
#
# COMPACT_ATOMS: atom_id res chain seq x y z
N MET A 1 50.87 31.54 -7.87
CA MET A 1 49.80 31.31 -8.86
C MET A 1 50.06 29.98 -9.54
N ALA A 2 49.15 29.02 -9.45
CA ALA A 2 49.30 27.75 -10.17
C ALA A 2 48.97 27.98 -11.66
N LYS A 3 49.89 27.61 -12.55
CA LYS A 3 49.68 27.67 -14.00
C LYS A 3 48.89 26.44 -14.41
N ILE A 4 47.63 26.62 -14.78
CA ILE A 4 46.78 25.55 -15.31
C ILE A 4 47.13 25.36 -16.78
N ASN A 5 47.71 24.21 -17.12
CA ASN A 5 47.98 23.83 -18.50
C ASN A 5 46.86 22.90 -18.98
N VAL A 6 46.10 23.32 -19.99
CA VAL A 6 45.03 22.52 -20.60
C VAL A 6 45.52 21.96 -21.93
N ASN A 7 45.53 20.64 -22.06
CA ASN A 7 45.82 19.97 -23.33
C ASN A 7 44.50 19.56 -23.99
N ARG A 8 44.24 20.16 -25.17
CA ARG A 8 43.03 19.91 -25.95
C ARG A 8 42.88 18.45 -26.36
N GLU A 9 43.96 17.81 -26.79
CA GLU A 9 43.94 16.43 -27.28
C GLU A 9 43.57 15.45 -26.16
N ILE A 10 44.18 15.63 -24.98
CA ILE A 10 43.87 14.85 -23.79
C ILE A 10 42.40 15.04 -23.37
N MET A 11 41.90 16.29 -23.39
CA MET A 11 40.50 16.58 -23.07
C MET A 11 39.53 15.93 -24.07
N MET A 12 39.87 15.91 -25.36
CA MET A 12 39.05 15.27 -26.40
C MET A 12 39.04 13.75 -26.25
N ASN A 13 40.18 13.13 -25.90
CA ASN A 13 40.25 11.70 -25.64
C ASN A 13 39.38 11.30 -24.45
N HIS A 14 39.46 12.04 -23.33
CA HIS A 14 38.59 11.80 -22.18
C HIS A 14 37.09 11.97 -22.51
N ALA A 15 36.74 12.94 -23.36
CA ALA A 15 35.36 13.11 -23.80
C ALA A 15 34.87 11.91 -24.65
N ALA A 16 35.72 11.38 -25.52
CA ALA A 16 35.41 10.19 -26.32
C ALA A 16 35.27 8.92 -25.45
N ASP A 17 36.19 8.73 -24.50
CA ASP A 17 36.15 7.61 -23.53
C ASP A 17 34.89 7.67 -22.67
N LEU A 18 34.52 8.86 -22.20
CA LEU A 18 33.29 9.05 -21.43
C LEU A 18 32.05 8.77 -22.28
N SER A 19 32.00 9.29 -23.51
CA SER A 19 30.88 9.07 -24.43
C SER A 19 30.68 7.59 -24.76
N SER A 20 31.77 6.86 -25.00
CA SER A 20 31.71 5.41 -25.29
C SER A 20 31.27 4.59 -24.08
N SER A 21 31.76 4.94 -22.89
CA SER A 21 31.35 4.29 -21.63
C SER A 21 29.85 4.44 -21.35
N VAL A 22 29.27 5.60 -21.66
CA VAL A 22 27.83 5.87 -21.48
C VAL A 22 26.96 5.07 -22.47
N GLN A 23 27.44 4.78 -23.67
CA GLN A 23 26.68 3.99 -24.65
C GLN A 23 26.41 2.56 -24.17
N GLY A 24 27.33 1.97 -23.39
CA GLY A 24 27.14 0.64 -22.77
C GLY A 24 26.19 0.65 -21.56
N MET A 25 25.89 1.82 -20.99
CA MET A 25 25.00 2.01 -19.85
C MET A 25 23.57 2.34 -20.27
N ALA A 26 23.10 1.78 -21.39
CA ALA A 26 21.77 2.05 -21.94
C ALA A 26 20.62 1.47 -21.08
N TYR A 27 20.50 1.94 -19.85
CA TYR A 27 19.31 1.80 -19.03
C TYR A 27 18.44 3.03 -19.28
N HIS A 28 17.41 2.88 -20.11
CA HIS A 28 16.46 3.94 -20.43
C HIS A 28 15.04 3.61 -19.93
N PRO A 29 14.80 3.68 -18.60
CA PRO A 29 13.47 3.45 -18.00
C PRO A 29 12.34 4.24 -18.66
N MET A 30 12.62 5.48 -19.08
CA MET A 30 11.63 6.40 -19.63
C MET A 30 11.28 6.12 -21.11
N LYS A 31 11.98 5.20 -21.78
CA LYS A 31 11.76 4.90 -23.20
C LYS A 31 11.03 3.58 -23.36
N ASN A 32 10.26 3.47 -24.45
CA ASN A 32 9.68 2.21 -24.94
C ASN A 32 8.87 1.43 -23.89
N GLY A 33 8.28 2.10 -22.90
CA GLY A 33 7.51 1.44 -21.84
C GLY A 33 8.35 0.66 -20.83
N ASN A 34 9.68 0.83 -20.81
CA ASN A 34 10.56 0.07 -19.91
C ASN A 34 10.33 0.38 -18.42
N MET A 35 9.63 1.46 -18.10
CA MET A 35 9.42 1.93 -16.72
C MET A 35 8.79 0.86 -15.83
N SER A 36 7.81 0.12 -16.35
CA SER A 36 7.11 -0.93 -15.61
C SER A 36 8.04 -2.08 -15.20
N TYR A 37 9.10 -2.32 -15.96
CA TYR A 37 10.09 -3.37 -15.68
C TYR A 37 11.25 -2.89 -14.79
N THR A 38 11.20 -1.64 -14.32
CA THR A 38 12.22 -1.12 -13.41
C THR A 38 12.00 -1.66 -12.00
N GLN A 39 13.11 -1.89 -11.29
CA GLN A 39 13.06 -2.23 -9.87
C GLN A 39 12.37 -1.12 -9.06
N SER A 40 12.63 0.14 -9.42
CA SER A 40 11.96 1.30 -8.79
C SER A 40 10.45 1.27 -8.93
N HIS A 41 9.92 0.89 -10.10
CA HIS A 41 8.49 0.75 -10.31
C HIS A 41 7.91 -0.41 -9.51
N SER A 42 8.59 -1.56 -9.48
CA SER A 42 8.17 -2.70 -8.67
C SER A 42 8.09 -2.36 -7.17
N ILE A 43 9.10 -1.65 -6.64
CA ILE A 43 9.10 -1.19 -5.25
C ILE A 43 7.94 -0.20 -4.99
N LEU A 44 7.69 0.73 -5.91
CA LEU A 44 6.61 1.69 -5.79
C LEU A 44 5.24 0.99 -5.76
N GLN A 45 5.01 0.05 -6.66
CA GLN A 45 3.79 -0.75 -6.71
C GLN A 45 3.61 -1.59 -5.45
N TYR A 46 4.68 -2.27 -5.01
CA TYR A 46 4.64 -3.07 -3.79
C TYR A 46 4.26 -2.22 -2.58
N ARG A 47 4.86 -1.03 -2.44
CA ARG A 47 4.49 -0.06 -1.39
C ARG A 47 3.02 0.34 -1.47
N ALA A 48 2.50 0.63 -2.66
CA ALA A 48 1.10 0.99 -2.83
C ALA A 48 0.17 -0.15 -2.40
N CYS A 49 0.42 -1.39 -2.84
CA CYS A 49 -0.37 -2.55 -2.46
C CYS A 49 -0.36 -2.82 -0.95
N LEU A 50 0.77 -2.60 -0.27
CA LEU A 50 0.84 -2.74 1.19
C LEU A 50 -0.04 -1.72 1.92
N LEU A 51 -0.12 -0.49 1.42
CA LEU A 51 -0.98 0.54 2.00
C LEU A 51 -2.46 0.23 1.75
N GLU A 52 -2.82 -0.18 0.54
CA GLU A 52 -4.19 -0.61 0.20
C GLU A 52 -4.65 -1.79 1.06
N LEU A 53 -3.75 -2.74 1.32
CA LEU A 53 -4.03 -3.87 2.21
C LEU A 53 -4.29 -3.39 3.65
N LEU A 54 -3.47 -2.46 4.15
CA LEU A 54 -3.63 -1.92 5.51
C LEU A 54 -4.99 -1.22 5.65
N ASP A 55 -5.34 -0.35 4.71
CA ASP A 55 -6.64 0.33 4.68
C ASP A 55 -7.80 -0.68 4.65
N GLY A 56 -7.67 -1.74 3.85
CA GLY A 56 -8.67 -2.82 3.77
C GLY A 56 -8.85 -3.58 5.09
N VAL A 57 -7.76 -3.84 5.81
CA VAL A 57 -7.79 -4.51 7.11
C VAL A 57 -8.43 -3.63 8.18
N GLU A 58 -8.11 -2.33 8.21
CA GLU A 58 -8.73 -1.38 9.15
C GLU A 58 -10.24 -1.24 8.92
N ILE A 59 -10.67 -1.18 7.66
CA ILE A 59 -12.10 -1.18 7.31
C ILE A 59 -12.77 -2.47 7.78
N PHE A 60 -12.13 -3.63 7.56
CA PHE A 60 -12.67 -4.92 7.98
C PHE A 60 -12.82 -5.01 9.50
N GLU A 61 -11.83 -4.55 10.27
CA GLU A 61 -11.90 -4.47 11.73
C GLU A 61 -13.11 -3.64 12.17
N SER A 62 -13.30 -2.46 11.58
CA SER A 62 -14.44 -1.59 11.91
C SER A 62 -15.78 -2.27 11.66
N VAL A 63 -15.93 -2.98 10.55
CA VAL A 63 -17.17 -3.70 10.21
C VAL A 63 -17.44 -4.83 11.21
N VAL A 64 -16.43 -5.65 11.49
CA VAL A 64 -16.56 -6.78 12.43
C VAL A 64 -16.87 -6.30 13.85
N SER A 65 -16.25 -5.20 14.29
CA SER A 65 -16.54 -4.59 15.59
C SER A 65 -17.99 -4.11 15.68
N GLU A 66 -18.52 -3.52 14.62
CA GLU A 66 -19.90 -3.06 14.58
C GLU A 66 -20.89 -4.25 14.56
N ASP A 67 -20.59 -5.30 13.80
CA ASP A 67 -21.42 -6.51 13.79
C ASP A 67 -21.40 -7.23 15.15
N ALA A 68 -20.27 -7.25 15.84
CA ALA A 68 -20.19 -7.79 17.21
C ALA A 68 -21.13 -7.02 18.18
N LYS A 69 -21.19 -5.70 18.08
CA LYS A 69 -22.14 -4.89 18.87
C LYS A 69 -23.59 -5.22 18.54
N ARG A 70 -23.91 -5.36 17.24
CA ARG A 70 -25.28 -5.70 16.80
C ARG A 70 -25.70 -7.08 17.31
N ILE A 71 -24.83 -8.08 17.22
CA ILE A 71 -25.10 -9.42 17.75
C ILE A 71 -25.40 -9.36 19.24
N LYS A 72 -24.62 -8.58 20.02
CA LYS A 72 -24.89 -8.38 21.45
C LYS A 72 -26.25 -7.74 21.69
N GLN A 73 -26.60 -6.67 20.98
CA GLN A 73 -27.88 -5.99 21.10
C GLN A 73 -29.06 -6.91 20.76
N ILE A 74 -28.91 -7.73 19.72
CA ILE A 74 -29.90 -8.74 19.35
C ILE A 74 -30.09 -9.72 20.52
N GLY A 75 -29.00 -10.28 21.05
CA GLY A 75 -29.07 -11.22 22.19
C GLY A 75 -29.76 -10.61 23.42
N GLU A 76 -29.45 -9.37 23.76
CA GLU A 76 -30.10 -8.63 24.86
C GLU A 76 -31.61 -8.43 24.60
N ALA A 77 -31.98 -8.06 23.38
CA ALA A 77 -33.38 -7.87 22.99
C ALA A 77 -34.18 -9.17 23.06
N TYR A 78 -33.61 -10.29 22.59
CA TYR A 78 -34.24 -11.62 22.71
C TYR A 78 -34.42 -12.02 24.17
N ALA A 79 -33.39 -11.85 25.02
CA ALA A 79 -33.47 -12.18 26.44
C ALA A 79 -34.47 -11.29 27.20
N GLN A 80 -34.62 -10.01 26.82
CA GLN A 80 -35.68 -9.17 27.34
C GLN A 80 -37.05 -9.69 26.90
N LYS A 81 -37.20 -10.02 25.62
CA LYS A 81 -38.50 -10.46 25.10
C LYS A 81 -38.97 -11.78 25.71
N ASP A 82 -38.05 -12.71 25.90
CA ASP A 82 -38.31 -14.00 26.54
C ASP A 82 -38.80 -13.83 27.99
N ARG A 83 -38.17 -12.93 28.75
CA ARG A 83 -38.63 -12.57 30.11
C ARG A 83 -40.04 -11.97 30.12
N GLU A 84 -40.34 -11.04 29.21
CA GLU A 84 -41.67 -10.42 29.10
C GLU A 84 -42.75 -11.47 28.81
N VAL A 85 -42.48 -12.38 27.87
CA VAL A 85 -43.42 -13.44 27.48
C VAL A 85 -43.61 -14.45 28.62
N GLY A 86 -42.51 -14.87 29.27
CA GLY A 86 -42.57 -15.78 30.41
C GLY A 86 -43.40 -15.23 31.57
N GLN A 87 -43.28 -13.92 31.87
CA GLN A 87 -44.11 -13.27 32.89
C GLN A 87 -45.60 -13.24 32.52
N LYS A 88 -45.94 -12.97 31.26
CA LYS A 88 -47.35 -12.97 30.80
C LYS A 88 -47.98 -14.36 30.92
N LEU A 89 -47.26 -15.40 30.49
CA LEU A 89 -47.73 -16.79 30.59
C LEU A 89 -47.98 -17.22 32.04
N GLN A 90 -47.14 -16.79 32.99
CA GLN A 90 -47.36 -17.08 34.41
C GLN A 90 -48.61 -16.40 34.99
N LEU A 91 -49.03 -15.27 34.42
CA LEU A 91 -50.23 -14.54 34.84
C LEU A 91 -51.52 -15.12 34.24
N GLU A 92 -51.46 -15.71 33.04
CA GLU A 92 -52.63 -16.31 32.35
C GLU A 92 -53.00 -17.72 32.86
N VAL A 93 -52.10 -18.41 33.56
CA VAL A 93 -52.29 -19.80 34.06
C VAL A 93 -52.85 -19.82 35.50
N ARG A 94 -53.18 -18.68 36.08
CA ARG A 94 -53.83 -18.56 37.41
C ARG A 94 -55.31 -18.21 37.28
#